data_AF-A0A3C0KU23-F1
#
_entry.id   AF-A0A3C0KU23-F1
#
_cell.length_a   1.000
_cell.length_b   1.000
_cell.length_c   1.000
_cell.angle_alpha   90.00
_cell.angle_beta   90.00
_cell.angle_gamma   90.00
#
_symmetry.space_group_name_H-M   'P 1'
#
loop_
_entity.id
_entity.type
_entity.pdbx_description
1 polymer ?
#
loop_
_entity_poly.entity_id
_entity_poly.type
_entity_poly.pdbx_seq_one_letter_code
_entity_poly.pdbx_strand_id
1 'polypeptide(L)'
;MDLRGKNIAVIGMAKTGLATTEFLLNRGALVIATDERPVSPLGANLRAARIVPHDPGILKGVELVIPSPGVPPANPILMEAVRQGIPVLSEIELASRFLKPPMIAITGTNGKTT
;
A
#
# COMPACT_ATOMS: atom_id res chain seq x y z
N MET A 1 -6.39 4.15 14.21
CA MET A 1 -6.87 4.46 12.84
C MET A 1 -7.96 3.47 12.49
N ASP A 2 -9.09 3.93 11.94
CA ASP A 2 -10.14 3.04 11.41
C ASP A 2 -10.00 2.91 9.88
N LEU A 3 -10.04 1.68 9.38
CA LEU A 3 -9.87 1.32 7.97
C LEU A 3 -11.14 0.75 7.34
N ARG A 4 -12.16 0.45 8.14
CA ARG A 4 -13.37 -0.22 7.67
C ARG A 4 -14.10 0.67 6.65
N GLY A 5 -14.42 0.09 5.49
CA GLY A 5 -15.13 0.77 4.40
C GLY A 5 -14.29 1.81 3.64
N LYS A 6 -13.04 2.05 4.01
CA LYS A 6 -12.19 3.03 3.32
C LYS A 6 -11.71 2.50 1.98
N ASN A 7 -11.74 3.35 0.96
CA ASN A 7 -11.15 3.06 -0.35
C ASN A 7 -9.64 3.34 -0.30
N ILE A 8 -8.84 2.29 -0.36
CA ILE A 8 -7.38 2.38 -0.21
C ILE A 8 -6.69 1.83 -1.46
N ALA A 9 -5.80 2.62 -2.04
CA ALA A 9 -4.96 2.18 -3.15
C ALA A 9 -3.63 1.63 -2.62
N VAL A 10 -3.24 0.43 -3.08
CA VAL A 10 -1.92 -0.15 -2.86
C VAL A 10 -1.15 -0.15 -4.18
N ILE A 11 0.03 0.47 -4.19
CA ILE A 11 0.88 0.57 -5.39
C ILE A 11 2.10 -0.34 -5.20
N GLY A 12 2.31 -1.23 -6.16
CA GLY A 12 3.28 -2.33 -6.07
C GLY A 12 2.70 -3.53 -5.33
N MET A 13 2.82 -4.70 -5.94
CA MET A 13 2.24 -5.99 -5.52
C MET A 13 3.29 -7.10 -5.48
N ALA A 14 4.54 -6.75 -5.16
CA ALA A 14 5.54 -7.72 -4.68
C ALA A 14 5.18 -8.20 -3.26
N LYS A 15 6.15 -8.79 -2.55
CA LYS A 15 5.97 -9.33 -1.19
C LYS A 15 5.27 -8.34 -0.22
N THR A 16 5.77 -7.11 -0.14
CA THR A 16 5.22 -6.09 0.78
C THR A 16 3.81 -5.66 0.38
N GLY A 17 3.58 -5.39 -0.91
CA GLY A 17 2.26 -5.00 -1.43
C GLY A 17 1.18 -6.05 -1.20
N LEU A 18 1.51 -7.33 -1.38
CA LEU A 18 0.59 -8.44 -1.10
C LEU A 18 0.23 -8.49 0.38
N ALA A 19 1.21 -8.39 1.27
CA ALA A 19 0.99 -8.39 2.73
C ALA A 19 0.16 -7.18 3.19
N THR A 20 0.46 -5.99 2.66
CA THR A 20 -0.31 -4.77 2.93
C THR A 20 -1.76 -4.91 2.46
N THR A 21 -1.97 -5.43 1.24
CA THR A 21 -3.31 -5.65 0.68
C THR A 21 -4.12 -6.60 1.57
N GLU A 22 -3.54 -7.74 1.96
CA GLU A 22 -4.19 -8.69 2.85
C GLU A 22 -4.51 -8.09 4.23
N PHE A 23 -3.58 -7.33 4.81
CA PHE A 23 -3.78 -6.64 6.08
C PHE A 23 -4.98 -5.67 6.05
N LEU A 24 -5.11 -4.90 4.96
CA LEU A 24 -6.17 -3.93 4.75
C LEU A 24 -7.53 -4.62 4.55
N LEU A 25 -7.58 -5.64 3.69
CA LEU A 25 -8.79 -6.45 3.45
C LEU A 25 -9.32 -7.09 4.73
N ASN A 26 -8.42 -7.67 5.54
CA ASN A 26 -8.78 -8.28 6.83
C ASN A 26 -9.33 -7.27 7.86
N ARG A 27 -9.16 -5.96 7.61
CA ARG A 27 -9.73 -4.88 8.42
C ARG A 27 -10.96 -4.24 7.79
N GLY A 28 -11.47 -4.82 6.70
CA GLY A 28 -12.68 -4.39 6.02
C GLY A 28 -12.49 -3.16 5.13
N ALA A 29 -11.25 -2.84 4.72
CA ALA A 29 -11.01 -1.82 3.72
C ALA A 29 -11.41 -2.31 2.32
N LEU A 30 -11.78 -1.37 1.45
CA LEU A 30 -12.01 -1.61 0.04
C LEU A 30 -10.70 -1.34 -0.70
N VAL A 31 -10.01 -2.40 -1.12
CA VAL A 31 -8.65 -2.28 -1.65
C VAL A 31 -8.64 -2.29 -3.17
N ILE A 32 -8.02 -1.27 -3.75
CA ILE A 32 -7.65 -1.20 -5.16
C ILE A 32 -6.14 -1.41 -5.23
N ALA A 33 -5.67 -2.33 -6.07
CA ALA A 33 -4.25 -2.67 -6.14
C ALA A 33 -3.75 -2.63 -7.58
N THR A 34 -2.51 -2.16 -7.75
CA THR A 34 -1.86 -2.08 -9.06
C THR A 34 -0.35 -2.29 -8.94
N ASP A 35 0.28 -2.84 -9.97
CA ASP A 35 1.74 -2.95 -10.13
C ASP A 35 2.05 -2.77 -11.62
N GLU A 36 3.22 -2.22 -11.93
CA GLU A 36 3.71 -2.10 -13.32
C GLU A 36 3.99 -3.49 -13.92
N ARG A 37 4.28 -4.48 -13.07
CA ARG A 37 4.45 -5.87 -13.45
C ARG A 37 3.12 -6.62 -13.34
N PRO A 38 2.94 -7.70 -14.12
CA PRO A 38 1.78 -8.57 -13.98
C PRO A 38 1.61 -9.06 -12.55
N VAL A 39 0.41 -8.83 -11.99
CA VAL A 39 0.05 -9.29 -10.66
C VAL A 39 -0.53 -10.69 -10.78
N SER A 40 0.12 -11.68 -10.18
CA SER A 40 -0.49 -13.00 -9.98
C SER A 40 -1.23 -12.99 -8.64
N PRO A 41 -2.57 -13.09 -8.62
CA PRO A 41 -3.31 -13.12 -7.37
C PRO A 41 -3.02 -14.44 -6.62
N LEU A 42 -2.21 -14.35 -5.57
CA LEU A 42 -1.87 -15.48 -4.71
C LEU A 42 -2.77 -15.44 -3.44
N GLY A 43 -3.74 -16.36 -3.37
CA GLY A 43 -4.56 -16.57 -2.17
C GLY A 43 -6.01 -16.09 -2.27
N ALA A 44 -6.89 -16.68 -1.45
CA ALA A 44 -8.34 -16.44 -1.50
C ALA A 44 -8.72 -14.99 -1.10
N ASN A 45 -8.05 -14.43 -0.08
CA ASN A 45 -8.32 -13.07 0.38
C ASN A 45 -8.00 -12.01 -0.69
N LEU A 46 -6.90 -12.17 -1.43
CA LEU A 46 -6.52 -11.22 -2.47
C LEU A 46 -7.52 -11.14 -3.64
N ARG A 47 -8.38 -12.16 -3.80
CA ARG A 47 -9.48 -12.10 -4.79
C ARG A 47 -10.51 -11.02 -4.47
N ALA A 48 -10.58 -10.56 -3.22
CA ALA A 48 -11.44 -9.45 -2.82
C ALA A 48 -10.85 -8.07 -3.16
N ALA A 49 -9.54 -7.98 -3.45
CA ALA A 49 -8.94 -6.75 -3.95
C ALA A 49 -9.28 -6.55 -5.43
N ARG A 50 -9.55 -5.29 -5.81
CA ARG A 50 -9.71 -4.92 -7.21
C ARG A 50 -8.34 -4.66 -7.84
N ILE A 51 -7.83 -5.63 -8.59
CA ILE A 51 -6.60 -5.45 -9.37
C ILE A 51 -6.94 -4.67 -10.64
N VAL A 52 -6.23 -3.56 -10.87
CA VAL A 52 -6.48 -2.63 -11.99
C VAL A 52 -5.21 -2.27 -12.75
N PRO A 53 -5.31 -1.82 -14.01
CA PRO A 53 -4.17 -1.29 -14.75
C PRO A 53 -3.43 -0.18 -14.00
N HIS A 54 -2.12 -0.07 -14.25
CA HIS A 54 -1.26 0.90 -13.60
C HIS A 54 -1.41 2.29 -14.24
N ASP A 55 -2.40 3.04 -13.76
CA ASP A 55 -2.78 4.34 -14.30
C ASP A 55 -3.26 5.30 -13.19
N PRO A 56 -3.02 6.62 -13.27
CA PRO A 56 -3.48 7.58 -12.25
C PRO A 56 -5.02 7.65 -12.09
N GLY A 57 -5.81 7.24 -13.07
CA GLY A 57 -7.27 7.20 -13.01
C GLY A 57 -7.82 6.29 -11.91
N ILE A 58 -7.00 5.42 -11.32
CA ILE A 58 -7.37 4.58 -10.19
C ILE A 58 -7.69 5.38 -8.92
N LEU A 59 -7.23 6.63 -8.83
CA LEU A 59 -7.37 7.49 -7.65
C LEU A 59 -8.79 8.00 -7.42
N LYS A 60 -9.70 7.80 -8.39
CA LYS A 60 -11.10 8.22 -8.25
C LYS A 60 -11.75 7.56 -7.04
N GLY A 61 -12.09 8.38 -6.04
CA GLY A 61 -12.73 7.93 -4.80
C GLY A 61 -11.79 7.26 -3.79
N VAL A 62 -10.47 7.28 -4.04
CA VAL A 62 -9.45 6.79 -3.11
C VAL A 62 -9.26 7.80 -1.98
N GLU A 63 -9.25 7.30 -0.74
CA GLU A 63 -9.07 8.10 0.47
C GLU A 63 -7.65 8.01 1.04
N LEU A 64 -6.86 7.03 0.60
CA LEU A 64 -5.52 6.75 1.10
C LEU A 64 -4.72 5.94 0.07
N VAL A 65 -3.44 6.30 -0.10
CA VAL A 65 -2.50 5.56 -0.95
C VAL A 65 -1.36 4.97 -0.11
N ILE A 66 -1.06 3.70 -0.33
CA ILE A 66 0.05 2.98 0.30
C ILE A 66 1.01 2.45 -0.77
N PRO A 67 2.11 3.16 -1.08
CA PRO A 67 3.16 2.61 -1.94
C PRO A 67 3.98 1.54 -1.21
N SER A 68 4.34 0.48 -1.95
CA SER A 68 5.40 -0.44 -1.53
C SER A 68 6.77 0.26 -1.57
N PRO A 69 7.77 -0.15 -0.75
CA PRO A 69 9.09 0.50 -0.68
C PRO A 69 9.86 0.63 -1.99
N GLY A 70 9.60 -0.27 -2.95
CA GLY A 70 10.25 -0.24 -4.26
C GLY A 70 9.60 0.70 -5.28
N VAL A 71 8.45 1.30 -4.95
CA VAL A 71 7.79 2.26 -5.84
C VAL A 71 8.54 3.59 -5.79
N PRO A 72 9.02 4.12 -6.94
CA PRO A 72 9.77 5.37 -6.94
C PRO A 72 8.87 6.53 -6.52
N PRO A 73 9.37 7.53 -5.77
CA PRO A 73 8.59 8.72 -5.42
C PRO A 73 8.05 9.50 -6.63
N ALA A 74 8.75 9.41 -7.76
CA ALA A 74 8.35 9.99 -9.05
C ALA A 74 7.30 9.14 -9.80
N ASN A 75 6.74 8.09 -9.18
CA ASN A 75 5.67 7.31 -9.81
C ASN A 75 4.47 8.24 -10.11
N PRO A 76 3.92 8.21 -11.35
CA PRO A 76 2.85 9.13 -11.75
C PRO A 76 1.61 9.09 -10.86
N ILE A 77 1.24 7.91 -10.35
CA ILE A 77 0.08 7.73 -9.45
C ILE A 77 0.35 8.41 -8.11
N LEU A 78 1.58 8.33 -7.58
CA LEU A 78 1.96 9.01 -6.34
C LEU A 78 1.97 10.53 -6.49
N MET A 79 2.55 11.02 -7.58
CA MET A 79 2.57 12.46 -7.87
C MET A 79 1.14 13.00 -7.99
N GLU A 80 0.27 12.27 -8.68
CA GLU A 80 -1.13 12.66 -8.84
C GLU A 80 -1.90 12.59 -7.52
N ALA A 81 -1.66 11.57 -6.68
CA ALA A 81 -2.28 11.47 -5.36
C ALA A 81 -1.92 12.69 -4.48
N VAL A 82 -0.64 13.07 -4.46
CA VAL A 82 -0.18 14.26 -3.75
C VAL A 82 -0.83 15.53 -4.32
N ARG A 83 -0.93 15.65 -5.65
CA ARG A 83 -1.58 16.79 -6.32
C ARG A 83 -3.06 16.90 -5.97
N GLN A 84 -3.75 15.78 -5.81
CA GLN A 84 -5.16 15.72 -5.38
C GLN A 84 -5.34 15.87 -3.86
N GLY A 85 -4.27 15.97 -3.09
CA GLY A 85 -4.33 16.04 -1.62
C GLY A 85 -4.72 14.71 -0.96
N ILE A 86 -4.62 13.59 -1.68
CA ILE A 86 -4.88 12.26 -1.12
C ILE A 86 -3.69 11.89 -0.23
N PRO A 87 -3.90 11.50 1.04
CA PRO A 87 -2.82 11.08 1.92
C PRO A 87 -2.05 9.89 1.36
N VAL A 88 -0.71 9.97 1.45
CA VAL A 88 0.21 8.88 1.09
C VAL A 88 0.93 8.44 2.36
N LEU A 89 0.77 7.17 2.74
CA LEU A 89 1.43 6.59 3.92
C LEU A 89 2.32 5.43 3.49
N SER A 90 3.52 5.32 4.06
CA SER A 90 4.31 4.10 3.91
C SER A 90 3.65 2.91 4.61
N GLU A 91 4.00 1.69 4.22
CA GLU A 91 3.56 0.48 4.91
C GLU A 91 4.08 0.42 6.35
N ILE A 92 5.28 0.96 6.63
CA ILE A 92 5.84 1.01 7.97
C ILE A 92 5.04 1.98 8.84
N GLU A 93 4.66 3.14 8.29
CA GLU A 93 3.80 4.09 8.99
C GLU A 93 2.39 3.52 9.21
N LEU A 94 1.84 2.80 8.21
CA LEU A 94 0.60 2.07 8.39
C LEU A 94 0.74 1.09 9.56
N ALA A 95 1.80 0.26 9.57
CA ALA A 95 2.04 -0.73 10.61
C ALA A 95 2.22 -0.10 12.00
N SER A 96 2.98 0.99 12.11
CA SER A 96 3.26 1.66 13.39
C SER A 96 1.98 2.13 14.10
N ARG A 97 0.95 2.52 13.32
CA ARG A 97 -0.37 2.92 13.85
C ARG A 97 -1.18 1.78 14.48
N PHE A 98 -0.76 0.51 14.30
CA PHE A 98 -1.41 -0.67 14.88
C PHE A 98 -0.50 -1.47 15.82
N LEU A 99 0.78 -1.12 15.91
CA LEU A 99 1.70 -1.73 16.85
C LEU A 99 1.56 -1.07 18.24
N LYS A 100 1.45 -1.91 19.27
CA LYS A 100 1.40 -1.49 20.68
C LYS A 100 2.75 -1.59 21.40
N PRO A 101 3.62 -2.57 21.11
CA PRO A 101 4.92 -2.66 21.77
C PRO A 101 5.89 -1.52 21.37
N PRO A 102 6.93 -1.24 22.18
CA PRO A 102 8.01 -0.34 21.79
C PRO A 102 8.65 -0.74 20.46
N MET A 103 8.97 0.24 19.64
CA MET A 103 9.59 0.05 18.31
C MET A 103 11.04 0.51 18.32
N ILE A 104 11.93 -0.33 17.78
CA ILE A 104 13.32 0.02 17.48
C ILE A 104 13.45 0.09 15.97
N ALA A 105 13.87 1.23 15.43
CA ALA A 105 14.11 1.43 14.01
C ALA A 105 15.62 1.41 13.73
N ILE A 106 16.06 0.46 12.90
CA ILE A 106 17.46 0.34 12.46
C ILE A 106 17.51 0.64 10.96
N THR A 107 18.30 1.65 10.57
CA THR A 107 18.52 2.06 9.18
C THR A 107 20.02 2.20 8.89
N GLY A 108 20.39 2.29 7.61
CA GLY A 108 21.78 2.37 7.16
C GLY A 108 22.01 1.59 5.87
N THR A 109 23.06 1.89 5.12
CA THR A 109 23.32 1.22 3.84
C THR A 109 23.76 -0.24 4.03
N ASN A 110 24.62 -0.51 5.03
CA ASN A 110 25.21 -1.83 5.30
C ASN A 110 25.05 -2.24 6.79
N GLY A 111 25.12 -3.54 7.09
CA GLY A 111 25.17 -4.05 8.48
C GLY A 111 23.85 -4.17 9.25
N LYS A 112 22.69 -3.95 8.61
CA LYS A 112 21.37 -3.99 9.29
C LYS A 112 20.90 -5.39 9.70
N THR A 113 21.38 -6.43 9.02
CA THR A 113 20.96 -7.83 9.22
C THR A 113 21.96 -8.61 10.09
N THR A 114 23.08 -8.00 10.45
CA THR A 114 24.22 -8.62 11.14
C THR A 114 24.23 -8.19 12.60
#